data_AF-A0A250XAN0-F1
#
_entry.id   AF-A0A250XAN0-F1
#
_cell.length_a   1.000
_cell.length_b   1.000
_cell.length_c   1.000
_cell.angle_alpha   90.00
_cell.angle_beta   90.00
_cell.angle_gamma   90.00
#
_symmetry.space_group_name_H-M   'P 1'
#
loop_
_entity.id
_entity.type
_entity.pdbx_description
1 polymer ?
#
loop_
_entity_poly.entity_id
_entity_poly.type
_entity_poly.pdbx_seq_one_letter_code
_entity_poly.pdbx_strand_id
1 'polypeptide(L)'
;MSSLASLLKHQPVAILDGATGTEVERRGYSISDSKLWSAKYLVKNPQVLKDIHFDYYRAGADICTTATYQASIKGLINEGVSPSDTSNIFKAAANVCADARDLFWTEYCNNVKNDQDSDSLKANFKFPSRHKPLVAYSCGAFGASMSDGSEFTGDYAEHTTVEQLISHHRERLDPIRGHPGIDLLAFETIPCIQEAEAITRLLSTGGYGIPAWVSFSCKDGEHTCHVERIGMQLGIVGRALHLHSLSLPGLLRLLRCGWSQGQQLLVDVVGQPLNTSKS
;
A
#
# COMPACT_ATOMS: atom_id res chain seq x y z
N MET A 1 -19.41 -4.76 -3.37
CA MET A 1 -18.38 -5.53 -2.64
C MET A 1 -17.04 -5.12 -3.22
N SER A 2 -16.04 -4.78 -2.40
CA SER A 2 -14.72 -4.33 -2.90
C SER A 2 -13.96 -5.48 -3.58
N SER A 3 -12.95 -5.15 -4.40
CA SER A 3 -12.09 -6.14 -5.06
C SER A 3 -11.33 -7.00 -4.05
N LEU A 4 -10.84 -6.42 -2.95
CA LEU A 4 -10.22 -7.14 -1.84
C LEU A 4 -11.17 -8.15 -1.17
N ALA A 5 -12.41 -7.75 -0.87
CA ALA A 5 -13.39 -8.66 -0.27
C ALA A 5 -13.74 -9.82 -1.23
N SER A 6 -13.78 -9.56 -2.54
CA SER A 6 -13.95 -10.60 -3.55
C SER A 6 -12.79 -11.59 -3.57
N LEU A 7 -11.54 -11.09 -3.54
CA LEU A 7 -10.34 -11.93 -3.47
C LEU A 7 -10.38 -12.85 -2.24
N LEU A 8 -10.61 -12.27 -1.06
CA LEU A 8 -10.55 -13.00 0.22
C LEU A 8 -11.70 -13.99 0.41
N LYS A 9 -12.81 -13.82 -0.32
CA LYS A 9 -13.89 -14.81 -0.35
C LYS A 9 -13.48 -16.11 -1.03
N HIS A 10 -12.56 -16.05 -2.00
CA HIS A 10 -12.14 -17.21 -2.79
C HIS A 10 -10.81 -17.80 -2.32
N GLN A 11 -9.95 -16.99 -1.69
CA GLN A 11 -8.70 -17.45 -1.08
C GLN A 11 -8.52 -16.82 0.30
N PRO A 12 -8.26 -17.62 1.36
CA PRO A 12 -8.18 -17.11 2.73
C PRO A 12 -6.92 -16.26 3.00
N VAL A 13 -5.97 -16.25 2.06
CA VAL A 13 -4.69 -15.54 2.15
C VAL A 13 -4.48 -14.78 0.84
N ALA A 14 -4.03 -13.53 0.95
CA ALA A 14 -3.52 -12.76 -0.18
C ALA A 14 -2.02 -12.53 0.01
N ILE A 15 -1.26 -12.77 -1.05
CA ILE A 15 0.20 -12.61 -1.09
C ILE A 15 0.51 -11.18 -1.54
N LEU A 16 1.29 -10.46 -0.74
CA LEU A 16 1.80 -9.14 -1.12
C LEU A 16 3.10 -9.26 -1.93
N ASP A 17 3.43 -8.21 -2.67
CA ASP A 17 4.76 -8.06 -3.26
C ASP A 17 5.87 -7.85 -2.21
N GLY A 18 7.10 -7.87 -2.69
CA GLY A 18 8.31 -7.69 -1.89
C GLY A 18 8.89 -6.27 -1.98
N ALA A 19 10.16 -6.14 -1.62
CA ALA A 19 10.86 -4.86 -1.62
C ALA A 19 11.15 -4.35 -3.05
N THR A 20 10.59 -3.20 -3.42
CA THR A 20 10.89 -2.53 -4.69
C THR A 20 12.32 -1.98 -4.73
N GLY A 21 12.80 -1.37 -3.65
CA GLY A 21 14.15 -0.78 -3.57
C GLY A 21 15.26 -1.81 -3.83
N THR A 22 15.19 -2.96 -3.18
CA THR A 22 16.17 -4.06 -3.36
C THR A 22 16.18 -4.58 -4.80
N GLU A 23 15.01 -4.68 -5.43
CA GLU A 23 14.89 -5.13 -6.81
C GLU A 23 15.39 -4.09 -7.83
N VAL A 24 15.27 -2.80 -7.51
CA VAL A 24 15.92 -1.71 -8.27
C VAL A 24 17.44 -1.87 -8.19
N GLU A 25 18.00 -2.03 -6.99
CA GLU A 25 19.45 -2.23 -6.79
C GLU A 25 19.96 -3.48 -7.51
N ARG A 26 19.22 -4.59 -7.43
CA ARG A 26 19.55 -5.84 -8.12
C ARG A 26 19.62 -5.69 -9.65
N ARG A 27 18.89 -4.73 -10.21
CA ARG A 27 18.93 -4.37 -11.65
C ARG A 27 20.05 -3.37 -12.00
N GLY A 28 20.93 -3.05 -11.04
CA GLY A 28 22.09 -2.18 -11.25
C GLY A 28 21.81 -0.69 -11.08
N TYR A 29 20.66 -0.33 -10.50
CA TYR A 29 20.25 1.05 -10.28
C TYR A 29 20.52 1.47 -8.83
N SER A 30 21.10 2.66 -8.61
CA SER A 30 21.30 3.17 -7.24
C SER A 30 19.99 3.68 -6.65
N ILE A 31 19.76 3.50 -5.35
CA ILE A 31 18.68 4.16 -4.60
C ILE A 31 19.20 5.11 -3.50
N SER A 32 20.50 5.10 -3.22
CA SER A 32 21.13 5.81 -2.09
C SER A 32 21.54 7.25 -2.41
N ASP A 33 21.53 7.63 -3.68
CA ASP A 33 21.80 8.98 -4.21
C ASP A 33 20.56 9.90 -4.14
N SER A 34 19.43 9.42 -3.61
CA SER A 34 18.18 10.17 -3.50
C SER A 34 17.46 9.87 -2.19
N LYS A 35 16.81 10.90 -1.66
CA LYS A 35 15.91 10.79 -0.51
C LYS A 35 14.56 10.14 -0.84
N LEU A 36 14.26 9.92 -2.12
CA LEU A 36 13.05 9.24 -2.58
C LEU A 36 13.24 7.73 -2.81
N TRP A 37 14.45 7.18 -2.57
CA TRP A 37 14.82 5.80 -2.87
C TRP A 37 14.31 5.34 -4.25
N SER A 38 13.45 4.31 -4.30
CA SER A 38 12.87 3.80 -5.55
C SER A 38 11.91 4.78 -6.22
N ALA A 39 11.27 5.69 -5.48
CA ALA A 39 10.29 6.61 -6.04
C ALA A 39 10.89 7.63 -7.02
N LYS A 40 12.21 7.89 -6.97
CA LYS A 40 12.88 8.72 -8.00
C LYS A 40 12.74 8.12 -9.41
N TYR A 41 12.60 6.81 -9.52
CA TYR A 41 12.43 6.13 -10.81
C TYR A 41 11.05 6.34 -11.42
N LEU A 42 10.08 6.87 -10.67
CA LEU A 42 8.83 7.38 -11.24
C LEU A 42 9.06 8.55 -12.23
N VAL A 43 10.17 9.27 -12.06
CA VAL A 43 10.56 10.38 -12.95
C VAL A 43 11.62 9.93 -13.93
N LYS A 44 12.66 9.24 -13.44
CA LYS A 44 13.85 8.92 -14.23
C LYS A 44 13.66 7.75 -15.20
N ASN A 45 13.00 6.67 -14.77
CA ASN A 45 12.81 5.47 -15.59
C ASN A 45 11.62 4.64 -15.09
N PRO A 46 10.38 5.02 -15.40
CA PRO A 46 9.19 4.29 -14.93
C PRO A 46 9.14 2.83 -15.38
N GLN A 47 9.81 2.49 -16.47
CA GLN A 47 9.83 1.14 -17.02
C GLN A 47 10.47 0.15 -16.04
N VAL A 48 11.54 0.52 -15.31
CA VAL A 48 12.17 -0.39 -14.33
C VAL A 48 11.19 -0.78 -13.23
N LEU A 49 10.34 0.13 -12.80
CA LEU A 49 9.32 -0.12 -11.78
C LEU A 49 8.21 -1.02 -12.33
N LYS A 50 7.78 -0.79 -13.57
CA LYS A 50 6.81 -1.65 -14.27
C LYS A 50 7.30 -3.09 -14.37
N ASP A 51 8.57 -3.27 -14.76
CA ASP A 51 9.19 -4.60 -14.89
C ASP A 51 9.27 -5.30 -13.52
N ILE A 52 9.62 -4.58 -12.45
CA ILE A 52 9.62 -5.11 -11.08
C ILE A 52 8.23 -5.56 -10.64
N HIS A 53 7.20 -4.72 -10.83
CA HIS A 53 5.82 -5.09 -10.50
C HIS A 53 5.36 -6.31 -11.30
N PHE A 54 5.70 -6.38 -12.58
CA PHE A 54 5.39 -7.51 -13.45
C PHE A 54 6.04 -8.80 -12.94
N ASP A 55 7.31 -8.75 -12.54
CA ASP A 55 8.01 -9.89 -11.96
C ASP A 55 7.36 -10.36 -10.65
N TYR A 56 6.91 -9.44 -9.78
CA TYR A 56 6.15 -9.81 -8.58
C TYR A 56 4.81 -10.48 -8.89
N TYR A 57 4.06 -9.98 -9.87
CA TYR A 57 2.82 -10.64 -10.29
C TYR A 57 3.10 -12.05 -10.83
N ARG A 58 4.15 -12.22 -11.65
CA ARG A 58 4.59 -13.55 -12.14
C ARG A 58 5.04 -14.48 -11.01
N ALA A 59 5.69 -13.94 -9.98
CA ALA A 59 6.12 -14.70 -8.82
C ALA A 59 4.96 -15.15 -7.91
N GLY A 60 3.77 -14.56 -8.04
CA GLY A 60 2.57 -14.98 -7.31
C GLY A 60 1.92 -13.89 -6.46
N ALA A 61 2.39 -12.64 -6.51
CA ALA A 61 1.77 -11.55 -5.73
C ALA A 61 0.31 -11.32 -6.15
N ASP A 62 -0.62 -11.43 -5.21
CA ASP A 62 -2.03 -11.09 -5.41
C ASP A 62 -2.26 -9.58 -5.35
N ILE A 63 -1.38 -8.86 -4.64
CA ILE A 63 -1.45 -7.41 -4.48
C ILE A 63 -0.04 -6.84 -4.61
N CYS A 64 0.19 -5.93 -5.56
CA CYS A 64 1.42 -5.14 -5.59
C CYS A 64 1.18 -3.73 -5.05
N THR A 65 2.19 -3.19 -4.39
CA THR A 65 2.19 -1.84 -3.83
C THR A 65 2.88 -0.87 -4.80
N THR A 66 2.32 0.33 -4.98
CA THR A 66 2.97 1.36 -5.83
C THR A 66 4.31 1.80 -5.22
N ALA A 67 5.27 2.23 -6.06
CA ALA A 67 6.57 2.74 -5.60
C ALA A 67 6.48 4.17 -5.02
N THR A 68 5.57 4.40 -4.08
CA THR A 68 5.21 5.74 -3.53
C THR A 68 5.41 5.87 -2.03
N TYR A 69 6.04 4.88 -1.38
CA TYR A 69 6.28 4.84 0.06
C TYR A 69 6.82 6.17 0.63
N GLN A 70 7.88 6.72 0.04
CA GLN A 70 8.49 8.01 0.43
C GLN A 70 8.04 9.20 -0.41
N ALA A 71 7.22 8.98 -1.43
CA ALA A 71 6.84 10.03 -2.36
C ALA A 71 6.02 11.12 -1.63
N SER A 72 6.57 12.33 -1.60
CA SER A 72 5.94 13.53 -1.07
C SER A 72 6.08 14.67 -2.08
N ILE A 73 5.22 15.68 -2.04
CA ILE A 73 5.33 16.85 -2.93
C ILE A 73 6.72 17.50 -2.79
N LYS A 74 7.19 17.69 -1.55
CA LYS A 74 8.51 18.27 -1.26
C LYS A 74 9.66 17.42 -1.82
N GLY A 75 9.62 16.10 -1.62
CA GLY A 75 10.62 15.19 -2.19
C GLY A 75 10.58 15.20 -3.72
N LEU A 76 9.37 15.24 -4.28
CA LEU A 76 8.99 15.62 -5.65
C LEU A 76 9.87 16.70 -6.25
N ILE A 77 9.70 17.88 -5.66
CA ILE A 77 10.33 19.12 -6.09
C ILE A 77 11.85 19.06 -5.96
N ASN A 78 12.35 18.44 -4.89
CA ASN A 78 13.79 18.26 -4.68
C ASN A 78 14.45 17.37 -5.74
N GLU A 79 13.71 16.45 -6.36
CA GLU A 79 14.17 15.65 -7.51
C GLU A 79 13.97 16.35 -8.87
N GLY A 80 13.59 17.64 -8.87
CA GLY A 80 13.46 18.46 -10.07
C GLY A 80 12.08 18.41 -10.73
N VAL A 81 11.07 17.82 -10.08
CA VAL A 81 9.69 17.85 -10.59
C VAL A 81 9.10 19.24 -10.33
N SER A 82 8.44 19.82 -11.34
CA SER A 82 7.77 21.10 -11.15
C SER A 82 6.63 20.96 -10.12
N PRO A 83 6.33 21.98 -9.30
CA PRO A 83 5.23 21.90 -8.35
C PRO A 83 3.89 21.50 -9.00
N SER A 84 3.60 21.99 -10.21
CA SER A 84 2.41 21.67 -10.99
C SER A 84 2.35 20.22 -11.46
N ASP A 85 3.49 19.55 -11.62
CA ASP A 85 3.57 18.18 -12.14
C ASP A 85 3.58 17.10 -11.04
N THR A 86 3.78 17.47 -9.78
CA THR A 86 3.82 16.50 -8.67
C THR A 86 2.57 15.61 -8.60
N SER A 87 1.39 16.18 -8.81
CA SER A 87 0.11 15.46 -8.90
C SER A 87 0.11 14.39 -10.00
N ASN A 88 0.72 14.70 -11.15
CA ASN A 88 0.82 13.77 -12.28
C ASN A 88 1.76 12.60 -11.95
N ILE A 89 2.81 12.81 -11.16
CA ILE A 89 3.71 11.73 -10.74
C ILE A 89 3.00 10.71 -9.85
N PHE A 90 2.15 11.15 -8.92
CA PHE A 90 1.36 10.23 -8.08
C PHE A 90 0.41 9.36 -8.91
N LYS A 91 -0.26 9.95 -9.91
CA LYS A 91 -1.10 9.19 -10.87
C LYS A 91 -0.27 8.25 -11.73
N ALA A 92 0.88 8.71 -12.23
CA ALA A 92 1.79 7.90 -13.02
C ALA A 92 2.28 6.65 -12.25
N ALA A 93 2.55 6.78 -10.95
CA ALA A 93 2.91 5.64 -10.11
C ALA A 93 1.80 4.56 -10.06
N ALA A 94 0.54 4.98 -9.96
CA ALA A 94 -0.59 4.07 -10.01
C ALA A 94 -0.71 3.39 -11.38
N ASN A 95 -0.53 4.15 -12.47
CA ASN A 95 -0.54 3.60 -13.84
C ASN A 95 0.57 2.58 -14.05
N VAL A 96 1.79 2.85 -13.58
CA VAL A 96 2.93 1.92 -13.72
C VAL A 96 2.63 0.55 -13.11
N CYS A 97 2.04 0.52 -11.92
CA CYS A 97 1.67 -0.73 -11.25
C CYS A 97 0.44 -1.40 -11.91
N ALA A 98 -0.58 -0.62 -12.30
CA ALA A 98 -1.77 -1.13 -12.98
C ALA A 98 -1.46 -1.70 -14.37
N ASP A 99 -0.58 -1.05 -15.12
CA ASP A 99 -0.14 -1.52 -16.44
C ASP A 99 0.64 -2.84 -16.32
N ALA A 100 1.49 -2.99 -15.30
CA ALA A 100 2.19 -4.23 -15.02
C ALA A 100 1.20 -5.37 -14.69
N ARG A 101 0.19 -5.08 -13.86
CA ARG A 101 -0.90 -6.01 -13.56
C ARG A 101 -1.64 -6.43 -14.82
N ASP A 102 -2.04 -5.47 -15.65
CA ASP A 102 -2.88 -5.72 -16.82
C ASP A 102 -2.12 -6.47 -17.91
N LEU A 103 -0.81 -6.19 -18.06
CA LEU A 103 0.10 -6.97 -18.89
C LEU A 103 0.18 -8.43 -18.41
N PHE A 104 0.50 -8.64 -17.13
CA PHE A 104 0.54 -9.98 -16.52
C PHE A 104 -0.80 -10.72 -16.68
N TRP A 105 -1.91 -10.04 -16.40
CA TRP A 105 -3.23 -10.65 -16.43
C TRP A 105 -3.63 -11.08 -17.85
N THR A 106 -3.22 -10.31 -18.85
CA THR A 106 -3.41 -10.67 -20.27
C THR A 106 -2.59 -11.92 -20.63
N GLU A 107 -1.31 -11.97 -20.25
CA GLU A 107 -0.46 -13.16 -20.46
C GLU A 107 -1.04 -14.40 -19.77
N TYR A 108 -1.46 -14.25 -18.51
CA TYR A 108 -2.06 -15.32 -17.73
C TYR A 108 -3.34 -15.86 -18.39
N CYS A 109 -4.27 -14.98 -18.77
CA CYS A 109 -5.53 -15.38 -19.43
C CYS A 109 -5.29 -16.11 -20.75
N ASN A 110 -4.30 -15.69 -21.54
CA ASN A 110 -3.97 -16.34 -22.82
C ASN A 110 -3.38 -17.74 -22.60
N ASN A 111 -2.51 -17.90 -21.60
CA ASN A 111 -1.93 -19.21 -21.28
C ASN A 111 -3.01 -20.20 -20.78
N VAL A 112 -3.93 -19.74 -19.94
CA VAL A 112 -5.05 -20.57 -19.46
C VAL A 112 -5.95 -21.04 -20.62
N LYS A 113 -6.22 -20.18 -21.61
CA LYS A 113 -6.98 -20.56 -22.82
C LYS A 113 -6.24 -21.62 -23.63
N ASN A 114 -4.95 -21.40 -23.90
CA ASN A 114 -4.13 -22.34 -24.68
C ASN A 114 -3.99 -23.72 -24.02
N ASP A 115 -3.98 -23.78 -22.68
CA ASP A 115 -3.92 -25.05 -21.95
C ASP A 115 -5.24 -25.84 -22.01
N GLN A 116 -6.39 -25.16 -22.14
CA GLN A 116 -7.70 -25.81 -22.30
C GLN A 116 -7.88 -26.46 -23.68
N ASP A 117 -7.20 -25.95 -24.71
CA ASP A 117 -7.28 -26.46 -26.09
C ASP A 117 -6.27 -27.60 -26.40
N SER A 118 -5.40 -27.97 -25.45
CA SER A 118 -4.36 -29.00 -25.67
C SER A 118 -4.77 -30.40 -25.19
N ASP A 119 -4.97 -31.32 -26.15
CA ASP A 119 -5.25 -32.73 -25.89
C ASP A 119 -4.06 -33.43 -25.18
N SER A 120 -4.30 -33.85 -23.94
CA SER A 120 -3.84 -35.13 -23.34
C SER A 120 -2.37 -35.42 -22.97
N LEU A 121 -1.39 -34.50 -23.02
CA LEU A 121 -0.03 -34.78 -22.47
C LEU A 121 0.58 -33.77 -21.47
N LYS A 122 -0.04 -32.60 -21.23
CA LYS A 122 0.42 -31.60 -20.25
C LYS A 122 -0.39 -31.56 -18.94
N ALA A 123 -1.14 -32.61 -18.65
CA ALA A 123 -2.14 -32.66 -17.58
C ALA A 123 -1.61 -32.46 -16.13
N ASN A 124 -0.30 -32.39 -15.92
CA ASN A 124 0.31 -32.28 -14.59
C ASN A 124 0.58 -30.84 -14.11
N PHE A 125 0.41 -29.81 -14.96
CA PHE A 125 0.53 -28.41 -14.55
C PHE A 125 -0.68 -27.62 -15.06
N LYS A 126 -1.85 -27.82 -14.44
CA LYS A 126 -2.93 -26.84 -14.59
C LYS A 126 -2.50 -25.56 -13.88
N PHE A 127 -2.48 -24.43 -14.59
CA PHE A 127 -2.34 -23.14 -13.92
C PHE A 127 -3.44 -23.02 -12.86
N PRO A 128 -3.09 -22.78 -11.59
CA PRO A 128 -4.08 -22.68 -10.53
C PRO A 128 -4.98 -21.48 -10.82
N SER A 129 -6.31 -21.67 -10.77
CA SER A 129 -7.28 -20.59 -10.94
C SER A 129 -6.90 -19.40 -10.05
N ARG A 130 -6.57 -18.27 -10.67
CA ARG A 130 -6.09 -17.07 -10.01
C ARG A 130 -7.09 -15.94 -10.19
N HIS A 131 -7.24 -15.08 -9.19
CA HIS A 131 -8.00 -13.84 -9.32
C HIS A 131 -7.15 -12.77 -10.00
N LYS A 132 -7.78 -11.82 -10.68
CA LYS A 132 -7.04 -10.67 -11.20
C LYS A 132 -6.33 -9.98 -10.02
N PRO A 133 -4.99 -9.83 -10.05
CA PRO A 133 -4.28 -9.20 -8.95
C PRO A 133 -4.74 -7.77 -8.72
N LEU A 134 -4.48 -7.21 -7.54
CA LEU A 134 -4.91 -5.87 -7.13
C LEU A 134 -3.72 -4.92 -7.05
N VAL A 135 -4.01 -3.62 -7.15
CA VAL A 135 -3.02 -2.55 -6.96
C VAL A 135 -3.33 -1.80 -5.66
N ALA A 136 -2.40 -1.84 -4.72
CA ALA A 136 -2.45 -1.05 -3.51
C ALA A 136 -1.60 0.23 -3.65
N TYR A 137 -2.20 1.40 -3.43
CA TYR A 137 -1.44 2.65 -3.42
C TYR A 137 -0.72 2.80 -2.08
N SER A 138 0.61 2.75 -2.11
CA SER A 138 1.47 2.81 -0.92
C SER A 138 1.60 4.22 -0.38
N CYS A 139 1.34 4.35 0.93
CA CYS A 139 1.57 5.53 1.73
C CYS A 139 2.43 5.18 2.94
N GLY A 140 3.73 5.47 2.89
CA GLY A 140 4.59 5.40 4.06
C GLY A 140 4.24 6.44 5.13
N ALA A 141 4.75 6.22 6.35
CA ALA A 141 4.64 7.16 7.47
C ALA A 141 5.20 8.55 7.16
N PHE A 142 4.74 9.55 7.93
CA PHE A 142 5.23 10.92 7.85
C PHE A 142 6.76 11.00 7.98
N GLY A 143 7.35 10.24 8.90
CA GLY A 143 8.80 10.16 9.09
C GLY A 143 9.58 9.77 7.83
N ALA A 144 9.01 8.88 7.00
CA ALA A 144 9.64 8.47 5.74
C ALA A 144 9.81 9.64 4.76
N SER A 145 8.95 10.65 4.84
CA SER A 145 9.03 11.86 4.01
C SER A 145 10.06 12.89 4.51
N MET A 146 10.53 12.75 5.76
CA MET A 146 11.57 13.59 6.35
C MET A 146 12.97 13.10 6.00
N SER A 147 13.09 11.80 5.68
CA SER A 147 14.34 11.14 5.28
C SER A 147 15.42 11.24 6.35
N ASP A 148 15.03 11.11 7.62
CA ASP A 148 15.89 11.14 8.80
C ASP A 148 15.87 9.82 9.60
N GLY A 149 15.14 8.81 9.12
CA GLY A 149 15.01 7.51 9.77
C GLY A 149 13.94 7.45 10.87
N SER A 150 13.25 8.56 11.11
CA SER A 150 12.21 8.64 12.14
C SER A 150 10.98 7.76 11.85
N GLU A 151 10.85 7.18 10.66
CA GLU A 151 9.88 6.12 10.36
C GLU A 151 10.07 4.84 11.22
N PHE A 152 11.24 4.68 11.84
CA PHE A 152 11.57 3.53 12.69
C PHE A 152 11.57 3.86 14.19
N THR A 153 11.46 5.15 14.57
CA THR A 153 11.38 5.58 15.98
C THR A 153 10.01 6.18 16.30
N GLY A 154 9.46 6.96 15.37
CA GLY A 154 8.20 7.69 15.52
C GLY A 154 8.31 8.98 16.34
N ASP A 155 9.53 9.43 16.67
CA ASP A 155 9.78 10.60 17.56
C ASP A 155 9.15 11.91 17.04
N TYR A 156 8.86 11.99 15.73
CA TYR A 156 8.15 13.14 15.16
C TYR A 156 6.75 13.34 15.76
N ALA A 157 6.15 12.30 16.35
CA ALA A 157 4.86 12.39 17.01
C ALA A 157 4.88 13.39 18.19
N GLU A 158 6.03 13.60 18.84
CA GLU A 158 6.17 14.56 19.95
C GLU A 158 6.06 16.03 19.51
N HIS A 159 6.26 16.31 18.22
CA HIS A 159 6.36 17.67 17.68
C HIS A 159 5.45 17.93 16.47
N THR A 160 4.63 16.96 16.09
CA THR A 160 3.70 17.04 14.96
C THR A 160 2.27 16.89 15.48
N THR A 161 1.32 17.65 14.94
CA THR A 161 -0.10 17.53 15.29
C THR A 161 -0.84 16.54 14.38
N VAL A 162 -1.99 16.03 14.84
CA VAL A 162 -2.88 15.19 14.02
C VAL A 162 -3.29 15.90 12.72
N GLU A 163 -3.54 17.21 12.76
CA GLU A 163 -3.94 18.02 11.62
C GLU A 163 -2.81 18.13 10.57
N GLN A 164 -1.56 18.25 11.03
CA GLN A 164 -0.39 18.23 10.14
C GLN A 164 -0.25 16.87 9.45
N LEU A 165 -0.42 15.77 10.20
CA LEU A 165 -0.40 14.41 9.66
C LEU A 165 -1.54 14.18 8.66
N ILE A 166 -2.75 14.68 8.94
CA ILE A 166 -3.89 14.67 8.00
C ILE A 166 -3.53 15.42 6.71
N SER A 167 -2.95 16.62 6.81
CA SER A 167 -2.55 17.41 5.63
C SER A 167 -1.53 16.67 4.78
N HIS A 168 -0.51 16.09 5.42
CA HIS A 168 0.53 15.30 4.75
C HIS A 168 -0.04 14.14 3.92
N HIS A 169 -0.90 13.32 4.52
CA HIS A 169 -1.51 12.19 3.80
C HIS A 169 -2.50 12.67 2.74
N ARG A 170 -3.26 13.75 3.02
CA ARG A 170 -4.21 14.32 2.05
C ARG A 170 -3.52 14.76 0.76
N GLU A 171 -2.38 15.44 0.86
CA GLU A 171 -1.61 15.89 -0.31
C GLU A 171 -1.18 14.74 -1.24
N ARG A 172 -1.01 13.54 -0.69
CA ARG A 172 -0.60 12.33 -1.44
C ARG A 172 -1.78 11.55 -2.00
N LEU A 173 -2.95 11.65 -1.37
CA LEU A 173 -4.15 10.88 -1.74
C LEU A 173 -5.10 11.66 -2.65
N ASP A 174 -5.24 12.97 -2.46
CA ASP A 174 -6.14 13.78 -3.28
C ASP A 174 -5.83 13.71 -4.78
N PRO A 175 -4.56 13.70 -5.23
CA PRO A 175 -4.20 13.48 -6.63
C PRO A 175 -4.72 12.18 -7.24
N ILE A 176 -4.85 11.11 -6.45
CA ILE A 176 -5.21 9.76 -6.92
C ILE A 176 -6.65 9.38 -6.61
N ARG A 177 -7.45 10.33 -6.11
CA ARG A 177 -8.85 10.09 -5.76
C ARG A 177 -9.65 9.60 -6.97
N GLY A 178 -10.33 8.46 -6.81
CA GLY A 178 -11.13 7.84 -7.86
C GLY A 178 -10.31 7.29 -9.05
N HIS A 179 -8.99 7.13 -8.90
CA HIS A 179 -8.15 6.61 -9.96
C HIS A 179 -8.49 5.13 -10.24
N PRO A 180 -8.84 4.75 -11.49
CA PRO A 180 -9.35 3.41 -11.80
C PRO A 180 -8.31 2.30 -11.69
N GLY A 181 -7.03 2.67 -11.66
CA GLY A 181 -5.92 1.73 -11.47
C GLY A 181 -5.61 1.37 -10.01
N ILE A 182 -6.34 1.91 -9.02
CA ILE A 182 -6.10 1.66 -7.59
C ILE A 182 -7.28 0.91 -6.99
N ASP A 183 -6.99 -0.23 -6.36
CA ASP A 183 -7.98 -1.10 -5.72
C ASP A 183 -8.13 -0.82 -4.22
N LEU A 184 -7.05 -0.39 -3.57
CA LEU A 184 -6.98 -0.14 -2.13
C LEU A 184 -5.83 0.79 -1.76
N LEU A 185 -5.87 1.34 -0.54
CA LEU A 185 -4.80 2.16 0.05
C LEU A 185 -3.99 1.34 1.05
N ALA A 186 -2.67 1.51 1.02
CA ALA A 186 -1.74 0.80 1.88
C ALA A 186 -0.95 1.79 2.73
N PHE A 187 -1.42 2.10 3.93
CA PHE A 187 -0.63 2.85 4.89
C PHE A 187 0.33 1.88 5.57
N GLU A 188 1.64 2.07 5.38
CA GLU A 188 2.63 1.09 5.80
C GLU A 188 3.77 1.70 6.61
N THR A 189 4.30 0.89 7.52
CA THR A 189 5.39 1.25 8.43
C THR A 189 5.02 2.45 9.31
N ILE A 190 3.81 2.44 9.88
CA ILE A 190 3.32 3.50 10.77
C ILE A 190 3.89 3.27 12.19
N PRO A 191 4.75 4.15 12.73
CA PRO A 191 5.46 3.90 13.99
C PRO A 191 4.72 4.39 15.23
N CYS A 192 3.64 5.18 15.09
CA CYS A 192 2.93 5.77 16.22
C CYS A 192 1.41 5.75 16.03
N ILE A 193 0.67 5.76 17.14
CA ILE A 193 -0.80 5.69 17.09
C ILE A 193 -1.42 7.01 16.63
N GLN A 194 -0.78 8.14 16.94
CA GLN A 194 -1.25 9.47 16.53
C GLN A 194 -1.40 9.59 15.01
N GLU A 195 -0.48 8.99 14.25
CA GLU A 195 -0.58 8.96 12.79
C GLU A 195 -1.67 8.02 12.29
N ALA A 196 -1.85 6.85 12.92
CA ALA A 196 -2.96 5.96 12.61
C ALA A 196 -4.32 6.66 12.84
N GLU A 197 -4.43 7.49 13.88
CA GLU A 197 -5.60 8.34 14.11
C GLU A 197 -5.79 9.37 12.99
N ALA A 198 -4.73 10.07 12.58
CA ALA A 198 -4.78 11.02 11.48
C ALA A 198 -5.26 10.38 10.17
N ILE A 199 -4.67 9.23 9.80
CA ILE A 199 -5.07 8.42 8.65
C ILE A 199 -6.55 8.07 8.72
N THR A 200 -6.99 7.57 9.88
CA THR A 200 -8.36 7.17 10.14
C THR A 200 -9.36 8.31 9.97
N ARG A 201 -9.08 9.48 10.55
CA ARG A 201 -9.89 10.69 10.41
C ARG A 201 -9.95 11.17 8.95
N LEU A 202 -8.81 11.12 8.26
CA LEU A 202 -8.72 11.47 6.85
C LEU A 202 -9.58 10.53 5.98
N LEU A 203 -9.50 9.21 6.15
CA LEU A 203 -10.28 8.26 5.37
C LEU A 203 -11.79 8.40 5.59
N SER A 204 -12.20 8.69 6.82
CA SER A 204 -13.61 8.84 7.21
C SER A 204 -14.28 10.07 6.62
N THR A 205 -13.53 11.16 6.46
CA THR A 205 -14.05 12.46 5.99
C THR A 205 -13.64 12.77 4.55
N GLY A 206 -12.61 12.09 4.05
CA GLY A 206 -11.99 12.38 2.77
C GLY A 206 -12.73 11.80 1.57
N GLY A 207 -13.60 10.81 1.73
CA GLY A 207 -14.42 10.28 0.63
C GLY A 207 -13.61 9.56 -0.47
N TYR A 208 -12.60 8.78 -0.09
CA TYR A 208 -11.77 8.00 -1.04
C TYR A 208 -12.48 6.75 -1.57
N GLY A 209 -13.44 6.18 -0.83
CA GLY A 209 -14.37 5.17 -1.34
C GLY A 209 -13.78 3.79 -1.68
N ILE A 210 -12.53 3.53 -1.27
CA ILE A 210 -11.83 2.25 -1.47
C ILE A 210 -11.30 1.74 -0.12
N PRO A 211 -11.12 0.40 0.04
CA PRO A 211 -10.54 -0.17 1.26
C PRO A 211 -9.15 0.36 1.55
N ALA A 212 -8.77 0.36 2.83
CA ALA A 212 -7.43 0.71 3.26
C ALA A 212 -6.95 -0.21 4.37
N TRP A 213 -5.64 -0.48 4.41
CA TRP A 213 -5.02 -1.03 5.60
C TRP A 213 -4.09 -0.02 6.25
N VAL A 214 -3.87 -0.20 7.56
CA VAL A 214 -2.79 0.42 8.31
C VAL A 214 -1.88 -0.69 8.84
N SER A 215 -0.60 -0.62 8.48
CA SER A 215 0.44 -1.54 8.96
C SER A 215 1.41 -0.81 9.87
N PHE A 216 1.55 -1.29 11.12
CA PHE A 216 2.41 -0.68 12.13
C PHE A 216 3.85 -1.19 12.05
N SER A 217 4.83 -0.32 12.27
CA SER A 217 6.19 -0.75 12.66
C SER A 217 6.25 -0.89 14.19
N CYS A 218 6.69 -2.07 14.64
CA CYS A 218 6.66 -2.46 16.05
C CYS A 218 8.06 -2.81 16.55
N LYS A 219 8.40 -2.36 17.76
CA LYS A 219 9.65 -2.74 18.44
C LYS A 219 9.59 -4.16 19.03
N ASP A 220 8.38 -4.59 19.40
CA ASP A 220 8.07 -5.91 19.96
C ASP A 220 6.61 -6.29 19.62
N GLY A 221 6.13 -7.43 20.11
CA GLY A 221 4.79 -7.94 19.81
C GLY A 221 3.63 -7.19 20.48
N GLU A 222 3.90 -6.21 21.35
CA GLU A 222 2.88 -5.45 22.10
C GLU A 222 2.93 -3.93 21.84
N HIS A 223 4.06 -3.43 21.33
CA HIS A 223 4.31 -1.99 21.23
C HIS A 223 4.76 -1.55 19.84
N THR A 224 4.28 -0.39 19.43
CA THR A 224 4.79 0.36 18.27
C THR A 224 6.26 0.77 18.48
N CYS A 225 6.92 1.23 17.42
CA CYS A 225 8.26 1.83 17.53
C CYS A 225 8.28 3.07 18.44
N HIS A 226 7.22 3.89 18.43
CA HIS A 226 7.02 5.02 19.34
C HIS A 226 6.48 4.58 20.72
N VAL A 227 6.68 3.31 21.08
CA VAL A 227 6.47 2.70 22.40
C VAL A 227 5.03 2.64 22.92
N GLU A 228 4.02 3.01 22.14
CA GLU A 228 2.62 2.89 22.54
C GLU A 228 2.14 1.44 22.51
N ARG A 229 1.29 1.07 23.47
CA ARG A 229 0.66 -0.26 23.52
C ARG A 229 -0.43 -0.40 22.46
N ILE A 230 -0.26 -1.34 21.56
CA ILE A 230 -1.15 -1.58 20.42
C ILE A 230 -2.57 -1.99 20.87
N GLY A 231 -2.67 -2.95 21.80
CA GLY A 231 -3.95 -3.54 22.20
C GLY A 231 -4.93 -2.58 22.91
N MET A 232 -4.43 -1.61 23.69
CA MET A 232 -5.31 -0.64 24.38
C MET A 232 -5.76 0.50 23.46
N GLN A 233 -4.92 0.88 22.49
CA GLN A 233 -5.16 2.06 21.68
C GLN A 233 -5.91 1.77 20.36
N LEU A 234 -5.81 0.55 19.81
CA LEU A 234 -6.69 0.13 18.70
C LEU A 234 -8.18 0.13 19.10
N GLY A 235 -8.49 -0.13 20.37
CA GLY A 235 -9.84 0.04 20.90
C GLY A 235 -10.31 1.51 20.89
N ILE A 236 -9.40 2.49 20.95
CA ILE A 236 -9.71 3.93 20.88
C ILE A 236 -9.90 4.36 19.41
N VAL A 237 -9.00 3.96 18.52
CA VAL A 237 -9.14 4.18 17.06
C VAL A 237 -10.41 3.52 16.52
N GLY A 238 -10.73 2.30 16.97
CA GLY A 238 -11.98 1.61 16.62
C GLY A 238 -13.25 2.31 17.12
N ARG A 239 -13.20 2.90 18.32
CA ARG A 239 -14.32 3.69 18.87
C ARG A 239 -14.53 5.03 18.14
N ALA A 240 -13.46 5.69 17.70
CA ALA A 240 -13.54 6.94 16.94
C ALA A 240 -14.19 6.75 15.55
N LEU A 241 -14.18 5.52 15.02
CA LEU A 241 -14.66 5.18 13.68
C LEU A 241 -16.11 4.68 13.60
N HIS A 242 -16.82 4.47 14.71
CA HIS A 242 -17.99 3.58 14.70
C HIS A 242 -17.67 2.24 14.00
N LEU A 243 -16.46 1.68 14.22
CA LEU A 243 -16.26 0.26 13.97
C LEU A 243 -17.13 -0.45 15.01
N HIS A 244 -18.41 -0.67 14.69
CA HIS A 244 -19.26 -1.61 15.40
C HIS A 244 -18.42 -2.85 15.62
N SER A 245 -18.39 -3.32 16.86
CA SER A 245 -17.73 -4.56 17.27
C SER A 245 -17.91 -5.63 16.19
N LEU A 246 -16.97 -5.70 15.26
CA LEU A 246 -16.67 -6.94 14.61
C LEU A 246 -16.03 -7.69 15.77
N SER A 247 -16.83 -8.55 16.40
CA SER A 247 -16.28 -9.86 16.70
C SER A 247 -15.48 -10.22 15.45
N LEU A 248 -14.15 -10.14 15.54
CA LEU A 248 -13.24 -10.48 14.46
C LEU A 248 -12.88 -11.95 14.65
N PRO A 249 -13.69 -12.94 14.23
CA PRO A 249 -13.12 -14.21 13.86
C PRO A 249 -12.39 -13.98 12.53
N GLY A 250 -11.16 -13.48 12.61
CA GLY A 250 -10.32 -13.27 11.43
C GLY A 250 -9.48 -12.01 11.49
N LEU A 251 -8.30 -12.12 12.12
CA LEU A 251 -7.16 -11.31 11.74
C LEU A 251 -6.95 -11.51 10.23
N LEU A 252 -6.97 -10.44 9.41
CA LEU A 252 -6.52 -10.56 8.02
C LEU A 252 -5.04 -10.98 8.04
N ARG A 253 -4.75 -12.20 7.58
CA ARG A 253 -3.36 -12.66 7.39
C ARG A 253 -2.91 -12.26 5.99
N LEU A 254 -2.38 -11.05 5.85
CA LEU A 254 -1.55 -10.69 4.71
C LEU A 254 -0.12 -11.14 5.01
N LEU A 255 0.47 -11.95 4.12
CA LEU A 255 1.86 -12.36 4.22
C LEU A 255 2.69 -11.48 3.28
N ARG A 256 3.60 -10.70 3.86
CA ARG A 256 4.63 -9.96 3.11
C ARG A 256 5.93 -10.76 3.14
N CYS A 257 6.51 -11.02 1.98
CA CYS A 257 7.78 -11.71 1.87
C CYS A 257 8.94 -10.70 1.89
N GLY A 258 9.64 -10.62 3.02
CA GLY A 258 10.91 -9.90 3.16
C GLY A 258 10.81 -8.53 3.84
N TRP A 259 11.51 -8.37 4.97
CA TRP A 259 12.30 -7.24 5.51
C TRP A 259 12.84 -7.69 6.89
N SER A 260 14.06 -7.30 7.28
CA SER A 260 14.78 -7.84 8.45
C SER A 260 14.65 -7.02 9.74
N GLN A 261 13.74 -6.03 9.81
CA GLN A 261 13.54 -5.22 11.02
C GLN A 261 12.05 -4.88 11.22
N GLY A 262 11.51 -5.26 12.39
CA GLY A 262 10.16 -4.92 12.86
C GLY A 262 9.08 -5.97 12.54
N GLN A 263 8.19 -6.23 13.51
CA GLN A 263 6.94 -6.96 13.27
C GLN A 263 5.92 -5.99 12.67
N GLN A 264 5.15 -6.44 11.68
CA GLN A 264 4.06 -5.67 11.07
C GLN A 264 2.70 -6.17 11.56
N LEU A 265 1.88 -5.28 12.13
CA LEU A 265 0.48 -5.56 12.43
C LEU A 265 -0.42 -4.84 11.44
N LEU A 266 -1.30 -5.60 10.77
CA LEU A 266 -2.27 -5.08 9.82
C LEU A 266 -3.62 -4.82 10.50
N VAL A 267 -4.17 -3.63 10.28
CA VAL A 267 -5.53 -3.25 10.69
C VAL A 267 -6.30 -2.80 9.46
N ASP A 268 -7.47 -3.41 9.22
CA ASP A 268 -8.38 -3.00 8.16
C ASP A 268 -9.17 -1.76 8.60
N VAL A 269 -9.16 -0.71 7.78
CA VAL A 269 -9.89 0.53 8.00
C VAL A 269 -10.86 0.75 6.86
N VAL A 270 -12.13 0.42 7.11
CA VAL A 270 -13.22 0.64 6.15
C VAL A 270 -13.82 2.03 6.40
N GLY A 271 -13.52 2.99 5.52
CA GLY A 271 -14.24 4.26 5.48
C GLY A 271 -15.63 4.06 4.88
N GLN A 272 -16.69 3.98 5.70
CA GLN A 272 -18.05 4.15 5.20
C GLN A 272 -18.42 5.64 5.19
N PRO A 273 -19.13 6.13 4.16
CA PRO A 273 -19.65 7.49 4.18
C PRO A 273 -20.63 7.64 5.36
N LEU A 274 -20.48 8.72 6.12
CA LEU A 274 -21.43 9.11 7.16
C LEU A 274 -22.80 9.32 6.51
N ASN A 275 -23.72 8.39 6.73
CA ASN A 275 -25.12 8.56 6.38
C ASN A 275 -25.72 9.62 7.31
N THR A 276 -25.60 10.90 6.94
CA THR A 276 -26.36 11.98 7.59
C THR A 276 -27.77 12.02 7.00
N SER A 277 -28.58 11.01 7.31
CA SER A 277 -30.03 11.10 7.20
C SER A 277 -30.62 10.77 8.57
N LYS A 278 -30.68 11.77 9.44
CA LYS A 278 -31.64 11.74 10.55
C LYS A 278 -33.00 12.11 9.96
N SER A 279 -33.92 11.15 9.95
CA SER A 279 -35.36 11.41 10.03
C SER A 279 -35.71 11.91 11.43
#